data_AF-A0A2V5PKI2-F1
#
_entry.id   AF-A0A2V5PKI2-F1
#
_cell.length_a   1.000
_cell.length_b   1.000
_cell.length_c   1.000
_cell.angle_alpha   90.00
_cell.angle_beta   90.00
_cell.angle_gamma   90.00
#
_symmetry.space_group_name_H-M   'P 1'
#
loop_
_entity.id
_entity.type
_entity.pdbx_description
1 polymer ?
#
loop_
_entity_poly.entity_id
_entity_poly.type
_entity_poly.pdbx_seq_one_letter_code
_entity_poly.pdbx_strand_id
1 'polypeptide(L)'
;MAATIALWPHISCAITFSHGDVLRIGQRVWQNECNGTISGLTAWNGGEDFASLGIGHFIWYPKGRRGPFEESFPKLISFISTRGAKLPTLLLKSSEQPCPWNSRAEFLQAQHTPEMNQLRQFLVDTIDLQAEFLIARLEGALPKMLDEATPADRANVQQQFERMSRTPRRCFALVDYVNFKGEGVLHTERYQGQGWGLLQVLESMHGATDAGAVDEFVRAAKATLTRRVHNAPPERHESRWLSGWIRRVNSYSGG
;
A
#
# COMPACT_ATOMS: atom_id res chain seq x y z
N MET A 1 -45.68 -2.37 -0.79
CA MET A 1 -44.60 -3.37 -0.65
C MET A 1 -43.40 -2.66 -0.04
N ALA A 2 -43.04 -3.01 1.19
CA ALA A 2 -41.88 -2.44 1.87
C ALA A 2 -40.61 -3.03 1.24
N ALA A 3 -39.73 -2.17 0.74
CA ALA A 3 -38.42 -2.59 0.26
C ALA A 3 -37.55 -2.97 1.47
N THR A 4 -37.27 -4.26 1.61
CA THR A 4 -36.32 -4.77 2.59
C THR A 4 -34.94 -4.26 2.22
N ILE A 5 -34.43 -3.28 2.94
CA ILE A 5 -33.01 -2.90 2.89
C ILE A 5 -32.25 -4.09 3.47
N ALA A 6 -31.58 -4.86 2.61
CA ALA A 6 -30.65 -5.87 3.06
C ALA A 6 -29.47 -5.15 3.74
N LEU A 7 -29.52 -5.08 5.07
CA LEU A 7 -28.36 -4.74 5.88
C LEU A 7 -27.36 -5.88 5.70
N TRP A 8 -26.43 -5.73 4.76
CA TRP A 8 -25.25 -6.57 4.76
C TRP A 8 -24.56 -6.37 6.11
N PRO A 9 -24.20 -7.45 6.84
CA PRO A 9 -23.41 -7.28 8.04
C PRO A 9 -22.14 -6.54 7.61
N HIS A 10 -21.79 -5.47 8.34
CA HIS A 10 -20.50 -4.83 8.18
C HIS A 10 -19.45 -5.87 8.59
N ILE A 11 -18.95 -6.62 7.60
CA ILE A 11 -17.88 -7.59 7.78
C ILE A 11 -16.61 -6.77 8.00
N SER A 12 -16.34 -6.44 9.26
CA SER A 12 -15.08 -5.83 9.67
C SER A 12 -14.11 -6.94 10.04
N CYS A 13 -13.10 -7.18 9.20
CA CYS A 13 -11.93 -7.97 9.59
C CYS A 13 -10.99 -7.05 10.37
N ALA A 14 -11.15 -7.00 11.69
CA ALA A 14 -10.21 -6.28 12.55
C ALA A 14 -8.89 -7.07 12.66
N ILE A 15 -7.83 -6.52 12.08
CA ILE A 15 -6.45 -7.01 12.10
C ILE A 15 -5.79 -6.45 13.36
N THR A 16 -5.75 -7.26 14.41
CA THR A 16 -5.10 -6.90 15.68
C THR A 16 -3.81 -7.67 15.85
N PHE A 17 -2.69 -6.94 16.01
CA PHE A 17 -1.38 -7.52 16.31
C PHE A 17 -0.73 -6.82 17.50
N SER A 18 0.28 -7.47 18.10
CA SER A 18 1.09 -6.82 19.12
C SER A 18 1.89 -5.66 18.51
N HIS A 19 2.27 -4.67 19.33
CA HIS A 19 3.14 -3.59 18.87
C HIS A 19 4.43 -4.10 18.20
N GLY A 20 5.05 -5.15 18.77
CA GLY A 20 6.26 -5.75 18.20
C GLY A 20 6.04 -6.49 16.87
N ASP A 21 4.83 -6.97 16.59
CA ASP A 21 4.47 -7.52 15.28
C ASP A 21 4.24 -6.41 14.24
N VAL A 22 3.54 -5.33 14.62
CA VAL A 22 3.32 -4.16 13.78
C VAL A 22 4.65 -3.52 13.37
N LEU A 23 5.57 -3.36 14.33
CA LEU A 23 6.92 -2.84 14.05
C LEU A 23 7.68 -3.74 13.05
N ARG A 24 7.58 -5.07 13.19
CA ARG A 24 8.18 -6.01 12.24
C ARG A 24 7.59 -5.90 10.83
N ILE A 25 6.26 -5.70 10.71
CA ILE A 25 5.63 -5.39 9.43
C ILE A 25 6.23 -4.09 8.86
N GLY A 26 6.27 -3.03 9.66
CA GLY A 26 6.82 -1.73 9.25
C GLY A 26 8.27 -1.81 8.76
N GLN A 27 9.13 -2.53 9.47
CA GLN A 27 10.53 -2.75 9.08
C GLN A 27 10.66 -3.49 7.75
N ARG A 28 9.81 -4.49 7.49
CA ARG A 28 9.83 -5.20 6.20
C ARG A 28 9.34 -4.32 5.06
N VAL A 29 8.31 -3.50 5.29
CA VAL A 29 7.84 -2.53 4.29
C VAL A 29 8.96 -1.51 4.00
N TRP A 30 9.61 -1.00 5.05
CA TRP A 30 10.75 -0.09 4.93
C TRP A 30 11.91 -0.70 4.14
N GLN A 31 12.21 -1.99 4.36
CA GLN A 31 13.21 -2.72 3.59
C GLN A 31 12.85 -2.80 2.11
N ASN A 32 11.57 -3.05 1.78
CA ASN A 32 11.12 -3.18 0.39
C ASN A 32 11.07 -1.85 -0.35
N GLU A 33 10.58 -0.79 0.29
CA GLU A 33 10.37 0.51 -0.38
C GLU A 33 11.58 1.43 -0.32
N CYS A 34 12.35 1.41 0.77
CA CYS A 34 13.44 2.35 1.02
C CYS A 34 14.80 1.66 1.16
N ASN A 35 14.88 0.35 0.88
CA ASN A 35 16.07 -0.47 1.13
C ASN A 35 16.55 -0.43 2.60
N GLY A 36 15.65 -0.14 3.54
CA GLY A 36 15.97 0.02 4.96
C GLY A 36 16.82 1.27 5.28
N THR A 37 16.88 2.24 4.36
CA THR A 37 17.70 3.45 4.53
C THR A 37 16.86 4.65 4.95
N ILE A 38 17.46 5.53 5.77
CA ILE A 38 16.81 6.79 6.18
C ILE A 38 16.65 7.73 4.99
N SER A 39 17.64 7.81 4.08
CA SER A 39 17.54 8.64 2.88
C SER A 39 16.40 8.18 1.95
N GLY A 40 16.13 6.87 1.88
CA GLY A 40 15.04 6.30 1.11
C GLY A 40 13.63 6.63 1.63
N LEU A 41 13.50 7.17 2.85
CA LEU A 41 12.21 7.64 3.38
C LEU A 41 11.72 8.92 2.71
N THR A 42 12.54 9.55 1.87
CA THR A 42 12.20 10.77 1.15
C THR A 42 12.68 10.65 -0.29
N ALA A 43 11.76 10.58 -1.25
CA ALA A 43 12.09 10.46 -2.66
C ALA A 43 11.20 11.36 -3.51
N TRP A 44 11.71 11.73 -4.68
CA TRP A 44 10.93 12.32 -5.76
C TRP A 44 11.52 11.79 -7.06
N ASN A 45 10.86 10.82 -7.69
CA ASN A 45 11.44 10.15 -8.86
C ASN A 45 11.33 11.04 -10.10
N GLY A 46 12.19 10.79 -11.08
CA GLY A 46 12.10 11.45 -12.37
C GLY A 46 10.78 11.09 -13.07
N GLY A 47 10.04 12.09 -13.54
CA GLY A 47 8.76 11.90 -14.22
C GLY A 47 7.53 11.96 -13.30
N GLU A 48 7.72 12.06 -11.98
CA GLU A 48 6.63 12.27 -11.01
C GLU A 48 6.46 13.75 -10.68
N ASP A 49 5.24 14.13 -10.32
CA ASP A 49 4.85 15.48 -9.90
C ASP A 49 4.57 15.61 -8.39
N PHE A 50 5.01 14.62 -7.61
CA PHE A 50 4.83 14.50 -6.16
C PHE A 50 6.08 13.99 -5.46
N ALA A 51 6.15 14.22 -4.14
CA ALA A 51 7.11 13.56 -3.26
C ALA A 51 6.53 12.26 -2.68
N SER A 52 7.39 11.25 -2.52
CA SER A 52 7.10 9.98 -1.87
C SER A 52 7.80 9.93 -0.51
N LEU A 53 7.03 9.75 0.56
CA LEU A 53 7.52 9.88 1.92
C LEU A 53 7.22 8.66 2.79
N GLY A 54 8.08 8.37 3.76
CA GLY A 54 7.88 7.32 4.75
C GLY A 54 8.02 5.91 4.20
N ILE A 55 7.78 4.92 5.06
CA ILE A 55 7.99 3.50 4.72
C ILE A 55 7.05 3.03 3.62
N GLY A 56 5.87 3.64 3.49
CA GLY A 56 4.88 3.32 2.46
C GLY A 56 5.03 4.12 1.17
N HIS A 57 6.04 5.01 1.05
CA HIS A 57 6.15 5.96 -0.07
C HIS A 57 4.86 6.74 -0.29
N PHE A 58 4.31 7.27 0.80
CA PHE A 58 3.07 8.02 0.81
C PHE A 58 3.21 9.29 -0.03
N ILE A 59 2.24 9.49 -0.92
CA ILE A 59 2.26 10.54 -1.94
C ILE A 59 1.89 11.89 -1.30
N TRP A 60 2.69 12.92 -1.58
CA TRP A 60 2.44 14.31 -1.20
C TRP A 60 2.58 15.25 -2.39
N TYR A 61 1.48 15.84 -2.83
CA TYR A 61 1.45 16.76 -3.97
C TYR A 61 1.74 18.20 -3.55
N PRO A 62 2.40 18.98 -4.42
CA PRO A 62 2.47 20.43 -4.29
C PRO A 62 1.11 21.11 -4.37
N LYS A 63 1.05 22.37 -3.91
CA LYS A 63 -0.17 23.17 -3.99
C LYS A 63 -0.65 23.30 -5.44
N GLY A 64 -1.94 23.06 -5.67
CA GLY A 64 -2.56 23.18 -6.98
C GLY A 64 -2.17 22.09 -7.98
N ARG A 65 -1.43 21.06 -7.55
CA ARG A 65 -1.13 19.89 -8.36
C ARG A 65 -1.90 18.67 -7.87
N ARG A 66 -2.33 17.85 -8.82
CA ARG A 66 -2.96 16.55 -8.61
C ARG A 66 -2.57 15.65 -9.76
N GLY A 67 -2.15 14.44 -9.43
CA GLY A 67 -1.85 13.38 -10.38
C GLY A 67 -2.94 12.31 -10.40
N PRO A 68 -2.74 11.25 -11.19
CA PRO A 68 -3.68 10.13 -11.28
C PRO A 68 -3.70 9.25 -10.02
N PHE A 69 -2.73 9.41 -9.12
CA PHE A 69 -2.59 8.62 -7.90
C PHE A 69 -3.18 9.34 -6.69
N GLU A 70 -3.77 8.56 -5.79
CA GLU A 70 -4.35 9.05 -4.55
C GLU A 70 -3.28 9.64 -3.62
N GLU A 71 -3.53 10.84 -3.13
CA GLU A 71 -2.67 11.50 -2.13
C GLU A 71 -2.86 10.87 -0.75
N SER A 72 -1.79 10.35 -0.15
CA SER A 72 -1.87 9.56 1.09
C SER A 72 -1.05 10.12 2.26
N PHE A 73 -0.04 10.96 2.00
CA PHE A 73 0.79 11.50 3.08
C PHE A 73 0.02 12.41 4.06
N PRO A 74 -0.85 13.34 3.62
CA PRO A 74 -1.75 14.09 4.53
C PRO A 74 -2.60 13.19 5.43
N LYS A 75 -3.10 12.07 4.89
CA LYS A 75 -3.90 11.10 5.64
C LYS A 75 -3.08 10.40 6.73
N LEU A 76 -1.83 10.03 6.41
CA LEU A 76 -0.88 9.52 7.40
C LEU A 76 -0.64 10.55 8.51
N ILE A 77 -0.38 11.81 8.17
CA ILE A 77 -0.10 12.85 9.17
C ILE A 77 -1.29 13.05 10.09
N SER A 78 -2.50 13.07 9.55
CA SER A 78 -3.72 13.10 10.36
C SER A 78 -3.80 11.90 11.30
N PHE A 79 -3.55 10.68 10.78
CA PHE A 79 -3.55 9.46 11.58
C PHE A 79 -2.54 9.53 12.73
N ILE A 80 -1.27 9.83 12.43
CA ILE A 80 -0.19 9.96 13.42
C ILE A 80 -0.52 11.03 14.47
N SER A 81 -1.05 12.17 14.04
CA SER A 81 -1.43 13.26 14.95
C SER A 81 -2.55 12.84 15.92
N THR A 82 -3.55 12.08 15.45
CA THR A 82 -4.63 11.58 16.33
C THR A 82 -4.15 10.56 17.36
N ARG A 83 -2.97 9.96 17.14
CA ARG A 83 -2.29 9.06 18.09
C ARG A 83 -1.33 9.79 19.04
N GLY A 84 -1.30 11.12 19.01
CA GLY A 84 -0.58 11.95 19.97
C GLY A 84 0.92 12.12 19.71
N ALA A 85 1.42 11.66 18.56
CA ALA A 85 2.81 11.89 18.19
C ALA A 85 3.07 13.36 17.87
N LYS A 86 4.26 13.84 18.23
CA LYS A 86 4.67 15.23 17.99
C LYS A 86 5.03 15.41 16.52
N LEU A 87 4.36 16.34 15.85
CA LEU A 87 4.67 16.68 14.46
C LEU A 87 5.86 17.66 14.39
N PRO A 88 6.76 17.51 13.40
CA PRO A 88 7.81 18.49 13.14
C PRO A 88 7.20 19.82 12.66
N THR A 89 7.95 20.92 12.80
CA THR A 89 7.49 22.29 12.48
C THR A 89 6.88 22.42 11.09
N LEU A 90 7.43 21.69 10.12
CA LEU A 90 6.95 21.65 8.74
C LEU A 90 5.48 21.23 8.60
N LEU A 91 4.99 20.43 9.56
CA LEU A 91 3.67 19.78 9.55
C LEU A 91 2.71 20.37 10.60
N LEU A 92 3.13 21.36 11.40
CA LEU A 92 2.32 21.90 12.51
C LEU A 92 1.14 22.77 12.08
N LYS A 93 1.14 23.32 10.85
CA LYS A 93 0.09 24.29 10.46
C LYS A 93 -1.24 23.62 10.11
N SER A 94 -1.21 22.43 9.51
CA SER A 94 -2.37 21.59 9.21
C SER A 94 -1.92 20.25 8.62
N SER A 95 -2.67 19.17 8.87
CA SER A 95 -2.47 17.88 8.17
C SER A 95 -2.76 17.99 6.66
N GLU A 96 -3.54 18.99 6.22
CA GLU A 96 -3.84 19.28 4.81
C GLU A 96 -2.79 20.17 4.12
N GLN A 97 -1.67 20.45 4.79
CA GLN A 97 -0.64 21.29 4.22
C GLN A 97 -0.08 20.63 2.95
N PRO A 98 -0.03 21.35 1.80
CA PRO A 98 0.55 20.80 0.58
C PRO A 98 2.06 20.63 0.72
N CYS A 99 2.65 19.82 -0.16
CA CYS A 99 4.10 19.64 -0.23
C CYS A 99 4.77 21.03 -0.36
N PRO A 100 5.74 21.37 0.51
CA PRO A 100 6.35 22.70 0.54
C PRO A 100 7.29 22.92 -0.65
N TRP A 101 7.72 21.84 -1.31
CA TRP A 101 8.55 21.88 -2.52
C TRP A 101 7.65 21.79 -3.75
N ASN A 102 7.74 22.76 -4.65
CA ASN A 102 6.89 22.85 -5.84
C ASN A 102 7.44 22.06 -7.03
N SER A 103 8.66 21.54 -6.91
CA SER A 103 9.33 20.78 -7.95
C SER A 103 10.33 19.79 -7.35
N ARG A 104 10.67 18.77 -8.14
CA ARG A 104 11.77 17.86 -7.85
C ARG A 104 13.10 18.60 -7.62
N ALA A 105 13.36 19.68 -8.35
CA ALA A 105 14.59 20.44 -8.21
C ALA A 105 14.69 21.10 -6.82
N GLU A 106 13.62 21.75 -6.37
CA GLU A 106 13.53 22.32 -5.02
C GLU A 106 13.66 21.25 -3.95
N PHE A 107 12.99 20.10 -4.13
CA PHE A 107 13.07 18.97 -3.20
C PHE A 107 14.50 18.44 -3.05
N LEU A 108 15.21 18.30 -4.17
CA LEU A 108 16.60 17.84 -4.18
C LEU A 108 17.55 18.84 -3.53
N GLN A 109 17.37 20.14 -3.79
CA GLN A 109 18.15 21.19 -3.12
C GLN A 109 17.91 21.19 -1.60
N ALA A 110 16.71 20.82 -1.18
CA ALA A 110 16.36 20.74 0.23
C ALA A 110 16.84 19.46 0.95
N GLN A 111 17.48 18.52 0.25
CA GLN A 111 17.79 17.19 0.82
C GLN A 111 18.59 17.20 2.12
N HIS A 112 19.38 18.25 2.35
CA HIS A 112 20.24 18.39 3.53
C HIS A 112 19.81 19.52 4.46
N THR A 113 18.65 20.14 4.24
CA THR A 113 18.19 21.22 5.12
C THR A 113 17.72 20.67 6.47
N PRO A 114 17.72 21.49 7.52
CA PRO A 114 17.19 21.09 8.83
C PRO A 114 15.77 20.54 8.75
N GLU A 115 14.90 21.11 7.92
CA GLU A 115 13.51 20.69 7.75
C GLU A 115 13.42 19.27 7.17
N MET A 116 14.21 18.96 6.15
CA MET A 116 14.22 17.62 5.55
C MET A 116 14.79 16.58 6.52
N ASN A 117 15.82 16.93 7.28
CA ASN A 117 16.39 16.03 8.28
C ASN A 117 15.41 15.77 9.43
N GLN A 118 14.71 16.80 9.91
CA GLN A 118 13.64 16.65 10.89
C GLN A 118 12.49 15.80 10.36
N LEU A 119 12.11 15.99 9.09
CA LEU A 119 11.09 15.16 8.45
C LEU A 119 11.52 13.68 8.41
N ARG A 120 12.76 13.37 8.02
CA ARG A 120 13.28 12.00 8.04
C ARG A 120 13.32 11.40 9.44
N GLN A 121 13.77 12.17 10.44
CA GLN A 121 13.80 11.71 11.82
C GLN A 121 12.38 11.38 12.32
N PHE A 122 11.42 12.26 12.05
CA PHE A 122 10.01 11.99 12.35
C PHE A 122 9.49 10.72 11.67
N LEU A 123 9.85 10.47 10.41
CA LEU A 123 9.48 9.25 9.69
C LEU A 123 10.15 7.99 10.25
N VAL A 124 11.35 8.09 10.82
CA VAL A 124 11.99 6.97 11.54
C VAL A 124 11.30 6.74 12.89
N ASP A 125 11.02 7.80 13.63
CA ASP A 125 10.44 7.74 14.98
C ASP A 125 8.98 7.26 14.99
N THR A 126 8.33 7.20 13.82
CA THR A 126 6.92 6.81 13.67
C THR A 126 6.72 5.62 12.72
N ILE A 127 7.72 4.75 12.56
CA ILE A 127 7.62 3.55 11.70
C ILE A 127 6.47 2.64 12.14
N ASP A 128 6.27 2.48 13.44
CA ASP A 128 5.16 1.72 14.03
C ASP A 128 3.80 2.31 13.64
N LEU A 129 3.62 3.63 13.78
CA LEU A 129 2.37 4.31 13.42
C LEU A 129 2.12 4.30 11.90
N GLN A 130 3.19 4.37 11.09
CA GLN A 130 3.07 4.18 9.64
C GLN A 130 2.63 2.77 9.28
N ALA A 131 3.12 1.75 10.00
CA ALA A 131 2.68 0.38 9.82
C ALA A 131 1.22 0.18 10.27
N GLU A 132 0.81 0.76 11.40
CA GLU A 132 -0.60 0.78 11.81
C GLU A 132 -1.49 1.42 10.74
N PHE A 133 -1.05 2.55 10.17
CA PHE A 133 -1.79 3.23 9.11
C PHE A 133 -1.94 2.36 7.84
N LEU A 134 -0.89 1.64 7.45
CA LEU A 134 -0.94 0.72 6.32
C LEU A 134 -1.88 -0.48 6.58
N ILE A 135 -1.89 -1.01 7.80
CA ILE A 135 -2.82 -2.07 8.22
C ILE A 135 -4.26 -1.54 8.19
N ALA A 136 -4.53 -0.36 8.75
CA ALA A 136 -5.85 0.26 8.72
C ALA A 136 -6.34 0.52 7.29
N ARG A 137 -5.43 0.93 6.39
CA ARG A 137 -5.74 1.08 4.96
C ARG A 137 -6.09 -0.27 4.32
N LEU A 138 -5.37 -1.34 4.65
CA LEU A 138 -5.67 -2.69 4.17
C LEU A 138 -7.05 -3.17 4.65
N GLU A 139 -7.40 -2.93 5.92
CA GLU A 139 -8.74 -3.23 6.45
C GLU A 139 -9.83 -2.48 5.67
N GLY A 140 -9.61 -1.18 5.43
CA GLY A 140 -10.51 -0.35 4.64
C GLY A 140 -10.59 -0.72 3.15
N ALA A 141 -9.64 -1.50 2.64
CA ALA A 141 -9.65 -1.99 1.25
C ALA A 141 -10.58 -3.20 1.07
N LEU A 142 -10.78 -4.04 2.10
CA LEU A 142 -11.58 -5.27 1.97
C LEU A 142 -13.02 -4.98 1.51
N PRO A 143 -13.79 -4.07 2.13
CA PRO A 143 -15.16 -3.78 1.68
C PRO A 143 -15.21 -3.35 0.21
N LYS A 144 -14.27 -2.50 -0.24
CA LYS A 144 -14.19 -2.06 -1.63
C LYS A 144 -13.93 -3.23 -2.59
N MET A 145 -13.04 -4.15 -2.20
CA MET A 145 -12.75 -5.36 -2.98
C MET A 145 -13.99 -6.27 -3.07
N LEU A 146 -14.77 -6.40 -2.00
CA LEU A 146 -16.00 -7.20 -2.01
C LEU A 146 -17.11 -6.55 -2.85
N ASP A 147 -17.21 -5.22 -2.84
CA ASP A 147 -18.16 -4.50 -3.68
C ASP A 147 -17.85 -4.69 -5.18
N GLU A 148 -16.56 -4.62 -5.55
CA GLU A 148 -16.08 -4.82 -6.91
C GLU A 148 -16.12 -6.29 -7.38
N ALA A 149 -15.90 -7.25 -6.46
CA ALA A 149 -15.88 -8.67 -6.79
C ALA A 149 -17.23 -9.17 -7.32
N THR A 150 -17.19 -10.15 -8.22
CA THR A 150 -18.41 -10.80 -8.69
C THR A 150 -19.14 -11.50 -7.53
N PRO A 151 -20.48 -11.64 -7.57
CA PRO A 151 -21.21 -12.31 -6.49
C PRO A 151 -20.70 -13.72 -6.17
N ALA A 152 -20.17 -14.45 -7.15
CA ALA A 152 -19.61 -15.78 -6.98
C ALA A 152 -18.25 -15.77 -6.26
N ASP A 153 -17.44 -14.72 -6.47
CA ASP A 153 -16.07 -14.65 -5.94
C ASP A 153 -15.99 -13.98 -4.56
N ARG A 154 -17.00 -13.20 -4.16
CA ARG A 154 -17.01 -12.44 -2.88
C ARG A 154 -16.65 -13.30 -1.67
N ALA A 155 -17.27 -14.46 -1.53
CA ALA A 155 -17.01 -15.36 -0.39
C ALA A 155 -15.56 -15.89 -0.41
N ASN A 156 -15.03 -16.20 -1.59
CA ASN A 156 -13.64 -16.61 -1.75
C ASN A 156 -12.68 -15.47 -1.40
N VAL A 157 -12.88 -14.27 -1.97
CA VAL A 157 -12.04 -13.09 -1.70
C VAL A 157 -11.96 -12.80 -0.19
N GLN A 158 -13.11 -12.80 0.49
CA GLN A 158 -13.16 -12.61 1.93
C GLN A 158 -12.38 -13.71 2.67
N GLN A 159 -12.63 -14.98 2.34
CA GLN A 159 -11.95 -16.11 2.96
C GLN A 159 -10.43 -16.02 2.80
N GLN A 160 -9.93 -15.71 1.61
CA GLN A 160 -8.51 -15.63 1.33
C GLN A 160 -7.86 -14.40 1.99
N PHE A 161 -8.58 -13.28 2.05
CA PHE A 161 -8.14 -12.11 2.83
C PHE A 161 -7.97 -12.47 4.30
N GLU A 162 -8.98 -13.06 4.93
CA GLU A 162 -8.94 -13.47 6.34
C GLU A 162 -7.84 -14.50 6.60
N ARG A 163 -7.69 -15.49 5.70
CA ARG A 163 -6.62 -16.48 5.77
C ARG A 163 -5.24 -15.82 5.75
N MET A 164 -5.06 -14.75 4.99
CA MET A 164 -3.81 -14.02 4.91
C MET A 164 -3.66 -12.97 6.03
N SER A 165 -4.73 -12.48 6.65
CA SER A 165 -4.64 -11.48 7.72
C SER A 165 -4.35 -12.07 9.10
N ARG A 166 -4.53 -13.39 9.31
CA ARG A 166 -4.40 -14.06 10.63
C ARG A 166 -3.04 -14.01 11.31
N THR A 167 -1.96 -13.74 10.58
CA THR A 167 -0.61 -13.66 11.20
C THR A 167 0.17 -12.50 10.63
N PRO A 168 1.10 -11.90 11.40
CA PRO A 168 1.88 -10.75 10.94
C PRO A 168 2.64 -11.01 9.64
N ARG A 169 3.23 -12.21 9.49
CA ARG A 169 3.99 -12.57 8.27
C ARG A 169 3.10 -12.62 7.03
N ARG A 170 1.89 -13.19 7.15
CA ARG A 170 0.92 -13.28 6.07
C ARG A 170 0.29 -11.91 5.77
N CYS A 171 -0.04 -11.14 6.82
CA CYS A 171 -0.62 -9.82 6.69
C CYS A 171 0.34 -8.85 6.02
N PHE A 172 1.64 -8.95 6.33
CA PHE A 172 2.68 -8.20 5.61
C PHE A 172 2.58 -8.37 4.09
N ALA A 173 2.32 -9.59 3.58
CA ALA A 173 2.21 -9.80 2.14
C ALA A 173 1.01 -9.04 1.54
N LEU A 174 -0.12 -8.97 2.25
CA LEU A 174 -1.28 -8.17 1.85
C LEU A 174 -0.96 -6.68 1.86
N VAL A 175 -0.39 -6.18 2.98
CA VAL A 175 0.00 -4.77 3.15
C VAL A 175 0.97 -4.34 2.05
N ASP A 176 2.04 -5.12 1.84
CA ASP A 176 3.06 -4.83 0.85
C ASP A 176 2.47 -4.85 -0.57
N TYR A 177 1.60 -5.82 -0.89
CA TYR A 177 0.99 -5.90 -2.22
C TYR A 177 0.05 -4.73 -2.51
N VAL A 178 -0.76 -4.29 -1.54
CA VAL A 178 -1.58 -3.08 -1.68
C VAL A 178 -0.69 -1.85 -1.88
N ASN A 179 0.40 -1.72 -1.12
CA ASN A 179 1.32 -0.60 -1.28
C ASN A 179 2.03 -0.61 -2.64
N PHE A 180 2.34 -1.80 -3.15
CA PHE A 180 3.13 -2.03 -4.35
C PHE A 180 2.31 -1.99 -5.66
N LYS A 181 1.09 -2.52 -5.66
CA LYS A 181 0.27 -2.77 -6.85
C LYS A 181 -1.18 -2.29 -6.74
N GLY A 182 -1.60 -1.84 -5.57
CA GLY A 182 -2.93 -1.32 -5.33
C GLY A 182 -3.95 -2.37 -4.91
N GLU A 183 -5.14 -1.88 -4.57
CA GLU A 183 -6.26 -2.69 -4.07
C GLU A 183 -6.89 -3.56 -5.19
N GLY A 184 -6.82 -3.09 -6.45
CA GLY A 184 -7.37 -3.80 -7.61
C GLY A 184 -8.85 -3.51 -7.89
N VAL A 185 -9.36 -2.38 -7.38
CA VAL A 185 -10.75 -1.95 -7.48
C VAL A 185 -10.99 -0.89 -8.56
N LEU A 186 -9.93 -0.30 -9.12
CA LEU A 186 -10.04 0.72 -10.14
C LEU A 186 -10.15 0.10 -11.53
N HIS A 187 -11.20 0.46 -12.26
CA HIS A 187 -11.40 0.00 -13.64
C HIS A 187 -10.33 0.50 -14.61
N THR A 188 -9.72 1.65 -14.29
CA THR A 188 -8.58 2.22 -15.02
C THR A 188 -7.29 1.43 -14.80
N GLU A 189 -7.25 0.55 -13.81
CA GLU A 189 -6.12 -0.35 -13.51
C GLU A 189 -6.38 -1.77 -14.05
N ARG A 190 -6.88 -1.83 -15.29
CA ARG A 190 -7.16 -3.08 -16.00
C ARG A 190 -6.60 -3.04 -17.42
N TYR A 191 -6.05 -4.15 -17.89
CA TYR A 191 -5.74 -4.36 -19.29
C TYR A 191 -6.60 -5.50 -19.83
N GLN A 192 -7.33 -5.25 -20.92
CA GLN A 192 -8.29 -6.21 -21.48
C GLN A 192 -9.32 -6.69 -20.43
N GLY A 193 -9.79 -5.78 -19.57
CA GLY A 193 -10.72 -6.09 -18.46
C GLY A 193 -10.09 -6.80 -17.27
N GLN A 194 -8.83 -7.25 -17.37
CA GLN A 194 -8.13 -7.99 -16.32
C GLN A 194 -7.33 -7.06 -15.42
N GLY A 195 -7.64 -7.11 -14.13
CA GLY A 195 -6.98 -6.32 -13.10
C GLY A 195 -5.66 -6.91 -12.59
N TRP A 196 -4.98 -6.02 -11.88
CA TRP A 196 -3.69 -6.09 -11.21
C TRP A 196 -3.49 -6.37 -9.74
N GLY A 197 -4.50 -5.98 -8.97
CA GLY A 197 -4.31 -5.59 -7.59
C GLY A 197 -4.56 -6.75 -6.65
N LEU A 198 -4.63 -6.44 -5.37
CA LEU A 198 -4.85 -7.46 -4.35
C LEU A 198 -6.12 -8.27 -4.62
N LEU A 199 -7.21 -7.64 -5.06
CA LEU A 199 -8.46 -8.33 -5.42
C LEU A 199 -8.21 -9.51 -6.36
N GLN A 200 -7.52 -9.28 -7.49
CA GLN A 200 -7.30 -10.34 -8.49
C GLN A 200 -6.37 -11.46 -8.01
N VAL A 201 -5.46 -11.15 -7.08
CA VAL A 201 -4.65 -12.17 -6.43
C VAL A 201 -5.52 -13.05 -5.54
N LEU A 202 -6.40 -12.46 -4.73
CA LEU A 202 -7.30 -13.20 -3.83
C LEU A 202 -8.36 -14.01 -4.60
N GLU A 203 -8.90 -13.48 -5.69
CA GLU A 203 -9.80 -14.20 -6.61
C GLU A 203 -9.17 -15.48 -7.16
N SER A 204 -7.84 -15.47 -7.38
CA SER A 204 -7.08 -16.59 -7.94
C SER A 204 -6.59 -17.61 -6.88
N MET A 205 -6.88 -17.37 -5.60
CA MET A 205 -6.53 -18.27 -4.50
C MET A 205 -7.75 -19.11 -4.12
N HIS A 206 -7.55 -20.40 -3.84
CA HIS A 206 -8.63 -21.36 -3.50
C HIS A 206 -8.26 -22.33 -2.37
N GLY A 207 -7.09 -22.17 -1.74
CA GLY A 207 -6.68 -22.99 -0.60
C GLY A 207 -7.59 -22.81 0.61
N ALA A 208 -7.89 -23.92 1.30
CA ALA A 208 -8.76 -23.96 2.47
C ALA A 208 -8.00 -24.01 3.80
N THR A 209 -6.71 -24.38 3.80
CA THR A 209 -5.90 -24.56 5.01
C THR A 209 -4.79 -23.51 5.11
N ASP A 210 -4.34 -23.20 6.32
CA ASP A 210 -3.27 -22.22 6.53
C ASP A 210 -1.91 -22.68 5.97
N ALA A 211 -1.71 -23.98 5.80
CA ALA A 211 -0.50 -24.55 5.21
C ALA A 211 -0.33 -24.08 3.76
N GLY A 212 0.83 -23.52 3.44
CA GLY A 212 1.15 -23.04 2.09
C GLY A 212 0.40 -21.78 1.64
N ALA A 213 -0.34 -21.09 2.52
CA ALA A 213 -1.12 -19.90 2.15
C ALA A 213 -0.26 -18.79 1.51
N VAL A 214 0.94 -18.57 2.04
CA VAL A 214 1.89 -17.59 1.48
C VAL A 214 2.39 -18.03 0.11
N ASP A 215 2.73 -19.31 -0.06
CA ASP A 215 3.23 -19.81 -1.34
C ASP A 215 2.15 -19.75 -2.42
N GLU A 216 0.90 -20.03 -2.05
CA GLU A 216 -0.24 -19.85 -2.93
C GLU A 216 -0.43 -18.37 -3.31
N PHE A 217 -0.39 -17.46 -2.34
CA PHE A 217 -0.44 -16.02 -2.59
C PHE A 217 0.67 -15.57 -3.54
N VAL A 218 1.90 -16.05 -3.33
CA VAL A 218 3.05 -15.78 -4.19
C VAL A 218 2.82 -16.30 -5.62
N ARG A 219 2.32 -17.53 -5.79
CA ARG A 219 1.99 -18.06 -7.12
C ARG A 219 0.90 -17.22 -7.82
N ALA A 220 -0.17 -16.88 -7.10
CA ALA A 220 -1.28 -16.08 -7.64
C ALA A 220 -0.82 -14.66 -8.02
N ALA A 221 -0.03 -14.00 -7.18
CA ALA A 221 0.55 -12.70 -7.45
C ALA A 221 1.48 -12.72 -8.68
N LYS A 222 2.34 -13.74 -8.81
CA LYS A 222 3.21 -13.90 -9.97
C LYS A 222 2.42 -14.10 -11.27
N ALA A 223 1.37 -14.93 -11.23
CA ALA A 223 0.50 -15.14 -12.38
C ALA A 223 -0.21 -13.84 -12.80
N THR A 224 -0.77 -13.10 -11.84
CA THR A 224 -1.41 -11.80 -12.07
C THR A 224 -0.46 -10.79 -12.70
N LEU A 225 0.77 -10.66 -12.19
CA LEU A 225 1.76 -9.74 -12.73
C LEU A 225 2.28 -10.16 -14.11
N THR A 226 2.43 -11.46 -14.36
CA THR A 226 2.82 -11.97 -15.68
C THR A 226 1.72 -11.69 -16.71
N ARG A 227 0.45 -11.93 -16.34
CA ARG A 227 -0.71 -11.58 -17.18
C ARG A 227 -0.79 -10.09 -17.46
N ARG A 228 -0.58 -9.24 -16.45
CA ARG A 228 -0.51 -7.78 -16.64
C ARG A 228 0.48 -7.39 -17.73
N VAL A 229 1.71 -7.90 -17.66
CA VAL A 229 2.76 -7.59 -18.63
C VAL A 229 2.40 -8.11 -20.02
N HIS A 230 1.80 -9.29 -20.12
CA HIS A 230 1.33 -9.84 -21.39
C HIS A 230 0.23 -8.98 -22.03
N ASN A 231 -0.70 -8.46 -21.21
CA ASN A 231 -1.83 -7.65 -21.69
C ASN A 231 -1.47 -6.16 -21.85
N ALA A 232 -0.28 -5.73 -21.40
CA ALA A 232 0.10 -4.33 -21.38
C ALA A 232 0.28 -3.77 -22.81
N PRO A 233 -0.13 -2.51 -23.06
CA PRO A 233 0.17 -1.85 -24.32
C PRO A 233 1.69 -1.83 -24.59
N PRO A 234 2.14 -2.17 -25.81
CA PRO A 234 3.56 -2.31 -26.13
C PRO A 234 4.41 -1.08 -25.75
N GLU A 235 3.86 0.12 -25.92
CA GLU A 235 4.50 1.41 -25.64
C GLU A 235 4.82 1.64 -24.16
N ARG A 236 4.18 0.91 -23.23
CA ARG A 236 4.52 0.97 -21.80
C ARG A 236 5.80 0.19 -21.48
N HIS A 237 6.15 -0.79 -22.31
CA HIS A 237 7.32 -1.66 -22.14
C HIS A 237 7.44 -2.21 -20.71
N GLU A 238 6.35 -2.76 -20.15
CA GLU A 238 6.30 -3.17 -18.74
C GLU A 238 7.17 -4.39 -18.42
N SER A 239 7.56 -5.17 -19.43
CA SER A 239 8.39 -6.38 -19.28
C SER A 239 9.72 -6.13 -18.57
N ARG A 240 10.26 -4.90 -18.67
CA ARG A 240 11.49 -4.48 -17.98
C ARG A 240 11.38 -4.55 -16.44
N TRP A 241 10.18 -4.44 -15.89
CA TRP A 241 9.95 -4.42 -14.44
C TRP A 241 9.56 -5.79 -13.87
N LEU A 242 9.12 -6.73 -14.72
CA LEU A 242 8.58 -8.01 -14.28
C LEU A 242 9.55 -8.78 -13.39
N SER A 243 10.83 -8.84 -13.76
CA SER A 243 11.85 -9.55 -12.97
C SER A 243 11.98 -9.02 -11.54
N GLY A 244 11.94 -7.70 -11.37
CA GLY A 244 11.94 -7.04 -10.06
C GLY A 244 10.67 -7.31 -9.28
N TRP A 245 9.51 -7.26 -9.94
CA TRP A 245 8.22 -7.55 -9.31
C TRP A 245 8.13 -9.00 -8.81
N ILE A 246 8.58 -9.96 -9.61
CA ILE A 246 8.62 -11.37 -9.23
C ILE A 246 9.58 -11.61 -8.06
N ARG A 247 10.73 -10.93 -8.04
CA ARG A 247 11.67 -11.00 -6.91
C ARG A 247 11.04 -10.48 -5.61
N ARG A 248 10.33 -9.34 -5.67
CA ARG A 248 9.62 -8.78 -4.51
C ARG A 248 8.58 -9.75 -3.98
N VAL A 249 7.73 -10.31 -4.84
CA VAL A 249 6.70 -11.27 -4.42
C VAL A 249 7.32 -12.56 -3.85
N ASN A 250 8.38 -13.09 -4.46
CA ASN A 250 9.05 -14.29 -3.93
C ASN A 250 9.60 -14.08 -2.49
N SER A 251 9.92 -12.84 -2.10
CA SER A 251 10.42 -12.54 -0.74
C SER A 251 9.40 -12.78 0.37
N TYR A 252 8.11 -12.93 0.03
CA TYR A 252 7.07 -13.19 1.02
C TYR A 252 7.19 -14.58 1.65
N SER A 253 7.62 -15.58 0.86
CA SER A 253 7.74 -16.99 1.28
C SER A 253 9.02 -17.31 2.08
N GLY A 254 9.99 -16.39 2.17
CA GLY A 254 11.35 -16.67 2.67
C GLY A 254 11.85 -15.72 3.76
N GLY A 255 10.96 -15.13 4.56
CA GLY A 255 11.30 -14.25 5.67
C GLY A 255 10.99 -14.85 7.04
#